data_AF-A0A3A8P389-F1
#
_entry.id   AF-A0A3A8P389-F1
#
_cell.length_a   1.000
_cell.length_b   1.000
_cell.length_c   1.000
_cell.angle_alpha   90.00
_cell.angle_beta   90.00
_cell.angle_gamma   90.00
#
_symmetry.space_group_name_H-M   'P 1'
#
loop_
_entity.id
_entity.type
_entity.pdbx_description
1 polymer ?
#
loop_
_entity_poly.entity_id
_entity_poly.type
_entity_poly.pdbx_seq_one_letter_code
_entity_poly.pdbx_strand_id
1 'polypeptide(L)'
;MAWLCVKRPCELTTTETATLARIKQDEEAARVIALTQRFCELVRSRSVSQGAKPTRPCRPFEAWLGEARACGVRAVETFAEGLEQDGDAIRAALTSRWSNAQAEGQLTKFKLLKRQMYGRAGFDLLRRRMLLTV
;
A
#
# COMPACT_ATOMS: atom_id res chain seq x y z
N MET A 1 0.56 -6.78 -16.45
CA MET A 1 1.88 -7.33 -16.10
C MET A 1 2.33 -6.96 -14.68
N ALA A 2 2.25 -5.70 -14.25
CA ALA A 2 2.69 -5.27 -12.90
C ALA A 2 2.06 -6.04 -11.71
N TRP A 3 0.84 -6.55 -11.87
CA TRP A 3 0.13 -7.35 -10.85
C TRP A 3 0.88 -8.64 -10.44
N LEU A 4 1.64 -9.25 -11.36
CA LEU A 4 2.39 -10.48 -11.07
C LEU A 4 3.49 -10.25 -10.02
N CYS A 5 4.08 -9.05 -10.01
CA CYS A 5 5.15 -8.68 -9.08
C CYS A 5 4.64 -8.51 -7.65
N VAL A 6 3.34 -8.20 -7.51
CA VAL A 6 2.70 -7.94 -6.21
C VAL A 6 2.08 -9.22 -5.64
N LYS A 7 1.68 -10.20 -6.47
CA LYS A 7 1.11 -11.48 -6.00
C LYS A 7 2.03 -12.20 -5.00
N ARG A 8 1.42 -12.96 -4.07
CA ARG A 8 2.20 -13.83 -3.20
C ARG A 8 2.84 -14.95 -4.02
N PRO A 9 4.09 -15.37 -3.72
CA PRO A 9 4.74 -16.45 -4.45
C PRO A 9 3.92 -17.75 -4.50
N CYS A 10 3.16 -18.04 -3.45
CA CYS A 10 2.28 -19.21 -3.35
C CYS A 10 0.98 -19.12 -4.17
N GLU A 11 0.64 -17.95 -4.69
CA GLU A 11 -0.58 -17.71 -5.49
C GLU A 11 -0.27 -17.62 -7.01
N LEU A 12 1.00 -17.80 -7.40
CA LEU A 12 1.42 -17.76 -8.79
C LEU A 12 1.21 -19.12 -9.45
N THR A 13 0.55 -19.11 -10.61
CA THR A 13 0.47 -20.28 -11.47
C THR A 13 1.81 -20.56 -12.15
N THR A 14 1.99 -21.77 -12.69
CA THR A 14 3.20 -22.16 -13.44
C THR A 14 3.49 -21.22 -14.61
N THR A 15 2.45 -20.82 -15.35
CA THR A 15 2.56 -19.89 -16.49
C THR A 15 2.97 -18.48 -16.06
N GLU A 16 2.40 -17.98 -14.95
CA GLU A 16 2.76 -16.68 -14.39
C GLU A 16 4.19 -16.66 -13.85
N THR A 17 4.62 -17.76 -13.24
CA THR A 17 6.00 -17.95 -12.75
C THR A 17 7.00 -17.93 -13.90
N ALA A 18 6.71 -18.64 -14.99
CA ALA A 18 7.54 -18.62 -16.21
C ALA A 18 7.59 -17.22 -16.85
N THR A 19 6.49 -16.47 -16.80
CA THR A 19 6.43 -15.10 -17.30
C THR A 19 7.30 -14.16 -16.45
N LEU A 20 7.23 -14.26 -15.12
CA LEU A 20 8.11 -13.52 -14.22
C LEU A 20 9.58 -13.88 -14.42
N ALA A 21 9.90 -15.17 -14.64
CA ALA A 21 11.26 -15.61 -14.91
C ALA A 21 11.83 -14.96 -16.18
N ARG A 22 11.01 -14.80 -17.24
CA ARG A 22 11.40 -14.09 -18.47
C ARG A 22 11.62 -12.59 -18.22
N ILE A 23 10.74 -11.94 -17.46
CA ILE A 23 10.87 -10.51 -17.16
C ILE A 23 12.13 -10.25 -16.31
N LYS A 24 12.47 -11.18 -15.39
CA LYS A 24 13.68 -11.10 -14.56
C LYS A 24 14.99 -11.31 -15.33
N GLN A 25 14.96 -11.58 -16.63
CA GLN A 25 16.17 -11.62 -17.46
C GLN A 25 16.77 -10.22 -17.67
N ASP A 26 15.92 -9.19 -17.61
CA ASP A 26 16.36 -7.80 -17.60
C ASP A 26 16.79 -7.39 -16.18
N GLU A 27 18.01 -6.87 -16.03
CA GLU A 27 18.59 -6.53 -14.72
C GLU A 27 17.81 -5.41 -14.01
N GLU A 28 17.33 -4.42 -14.76
CA GLU A 28 16.55 -3.32 -14.22
C GLU A 28 15.20 -3.83 -13.69
N ALA A 29 14.49 -4.62 -14.51
CA ALA A 29 13.23 -5.23 -14.14
C ALA A 29 13.38 -6.19 -12.96
N ALA A 30 14.45 -6.99 -12.91
CA ALA A 30 14.74 -7.89 -11.79
C ALA A 30 14.88 -7.13 -10.47
N ARG A 31 15.60 -6.00 -10.48
CA ARG A 31 15.79 -5.12 -9.31
C ARG A 31 14.48 -4.49 -8.85
N VAL A 32 13.67 -3.96 -9.77
CA VAL A 32 12.35 -3.39 -9.43
C VAL A 32 11.42 -4.46 -8.86
N ILE A 33 11.40 -5.66 -9.43
CA ILE A 33 10.59 -6.77 -8.94
C ILE A 33 11.03 -7.18 -7.54
N ALA A 34 12.32 -7.30 -7.28
CA ALA A 34 12.85 -7.64 -5.96
C ALA A 34 12.46 -6.60 -4.90
N LEU A 35 12.61 -5.31 -5.20
CA LEU A 35 12.20 -4.22 -4.31
C LEU A 35 10.68 -4.23 -4.07
N THR A 36 9.88 -4.44 -5.10
CA THR A 36 8.41 -4.52 -5.00
C THR A 36 7.98 -5.71 -4.13
N GLN A 37 8.58 -6.88 -4.33
CA GLN A 37 8.27 -8.09 -3.57
C GLN A 37 8.62 -7.92 -2.09
N ARG A 38 9.82 -7.41 -1.78
CA ARG A 38 10.24 -7.10 -0.40
C ARG A 38 9.31 -6.08 0.26
N PHE A 39 8.92 -5.02 -0.45
CA PHE A 39 7.96 -4.05 0.08
C PHE A 39 6.61 -4.68 0.41
N CYS A 40 6.07 -5.51 -0.49
CA CYS A 40 4.81 -6.20 -0.27
C CYS A 40 4.90 -7.17 0.91
N GLU A 41 6.03 -7.84 1.10
CA GLU A 41 6.29 -8.69 2.26
C GLU A 41 6.33 -7.87 3.55
N LEU A 42 6.99 -6.70 3.57
CA LEU A 42 6.98 -5.78 4.71
C LEU A 42 5.55 -5.39 5.11
N VAL A 43 4.73 -4.96 4.13
CA VAL A 43 3.34 -4.57 4.38
C VAL A 43 2.48 -5.75 4.84
N ARG A 44 2.70 -6.96 4.31
CA ARG A 44 1.96 -8.17 4.71
C ARG A 44 2.41 -8.71 6.06
N SER A 45 3.69 -8.60 6.40
CA SER A 45 4.24 -9.04 7.69
C SER A 45 3.71 -8.22 8.87
N ARG A 46 3.02 -7.10 8.60
CA ARG A 46 2.14 -6.36 9.53
C ARG A 46 0.99 -7.23 10.09
N SER A 47 0.82 -8.47 9.65
CA SER A 47 -0.20 -9.41 10.10
C SER A 47 -0.12 -9.66 11.61
N VAL A 48 -0.85 -8.86 12.38
CA VAL A 48 -1.55 -9.20 13.63
C VAL A 48 -0.74 -10.12 14.57
N SER A 49 0.42 -9.68 15.04
CA SER A 49 0.93 -10.23 16.31
C SER A 49 0.03 -9.67 17.42
N GLN A 50 -1.02 -10.42 17.75
CA GLN A 50 -1.84 -10.13 18.92
C GLN A 50 -0.95 -10.19 20.18
N GLY A 51 -0.73 -9.03 20.80
CA GLY A 51 -0.19 -8.95 22.16
C GLY A 51 1.30 -8.65 22.31
N ALA A 52 2.10 -8.61 21.25
CA ALA A 52 3.52 -8.25 21.37
C ALA A 52 3.73 -6.74 21.22
N LYS A 53 4.38 -6.14 22.22
CA LYS A 53 4.88 -4.74 22.26
C LYS A 53 5.44 -4.34 20.88
N PRO A 54 5.02 -3.20 20.28
CA PRO A 54 5.38 -2.82 18.91
C PRO A 54 6.88 -2.58 18.84
N THR A 55 7.62 -3.60 18.45
CA THR A 55 9.08 -3.57 18.45
C THR A 55 9.56 -3.96 17.06
N ARG A 56 10.07 -2.96 16.33
CA ARG A 56 10.97 -3.07 15.17
C ARG A 56 10.43 -3.42 13.76
N PRO A 57 9.20 -3.07 13.31
CA PRO A 57 8.92 -3.06 11.87
C PRO A 57 9.63 -1.89 11.13
N CYS A 58 10.19 -0.91 11.85
CA CYS A 58 10.84 0.24 11.22
C CYS A 58 12.20 -0.10 10.57
N ARG A 59 13.05 -0.94 11.19
CA ARG A 59 14.39 -1.20 10.63
C ARG A 59 14.35 -1.84 9.23
N PRO A 60 13.51 -2.86 8.96
CA PRO A 60 13.40 -3.43 7.62
C PRO A 60 12.83 -2.43 6.59
N PHE A 61 11.94 -1.53 7.03
CA PHE A 61 11.40 -0.47 6.18
C PHE A 61 12.45 0.59 5.83
N GLU A 62 13.22 1.08 6.81
CA GLU A 62 14.30 2.05 6.58
C GLU A 62 15.40 1.46 5.69
N ALA A 63 15.74 0.17 5.85
CA ALA A 63 16.70 -0.52 4.99
C ALA A 63 16.18 -0.60 3.54
N TRP A 64 14.90 -0.98 3.37
CA TRP A 64 14.27 -1.00 2.05
C TRP A 64 14.23 0.40 1.42
N LEU A 65 13.95 1.43 2.20
CA LEU A 65 13.89 2.82 1.73
C LEU A 65 15.25 3.29 1.20
N GLY A 66 16.33 2.98 1.92
CA GLY A 66 17.69 3.27 1.47
C GLY A 66 18.05 2.57 0.16
N GLU A 67 17.71 1.29 0.03
CA GLU A 67 17.94 0.52 -1.20
C GLU A 67 17.09 1.05 -2.37
N ALA A 68 15.83 1.41 -2.14
CA ALA A 68 14.92 1.94 -3.16
C ALA A 68 15.36 3.31 -3.69
N ARG A 69 15.98 4.15 -2.85
CA ARG A 69 16.55 5.45 -3.25
C ARG A 69 17.83 5.35 -4.07
N ALA A 70 18.57 4.25 -3.92
CA ALA A 70 19.83 4.03 -4.64
C ALA A 70 19.68 3.00 -5.77
N CYS A 71 18.44 2.65 -6.14
CA CYS A 71 18.20 1.57 -7.08
C CYS A 71 18.38 1.98 -8.54
N GLY A 72 18.68 3.23 -8.89
CA GLY A 72 18.96 3.66 -10.26
C GLY A 72 17.75 3.60 -11.20
N VAL A 73 16.53 3.50 -10.64
CA VAL A 73 15.27 3.49 -11.41
C VAL A 73 14.42 4.62 -10.87
N ARG A 74 14.36 5.71 -11.64
CA ARG A 74 13.72 6.98 -11.22
C ARG A 74 12.31 6.80 -10.68
N ALA A 75 11.52 5.90 -11.26
CA ALA A 75 10.15 5.63 -10.81
C ALA A 75 10.09 5.07 -9.37
N VAL A 76 11.06 4.22 -8.99
CA VAL A 76 11.15 3.64 -7.65
C VAL A 76 11.76 4.64 -6.66
N GLU A 77 12.72 5.43 -7.11
CA GLU A 77 13.34 6.49 -6.30
C GLU A 77 12.32 7.55 -5.91
N THR A 78 11.54 8.08 -6.86
CA THR A 78 10.46 9.03 -6.59
C THR A 78 9.36 8.43 -5.71
N PHE A 79 9.09 7.13 -5.84
CA PHE A 79 8.17 6.44 -4.94
C PHE A 79 8.72 6.38 -3.51
N ALA A 80 10.01 6.08 -3.34
CA ALA A 80 10.67 6.08 -2.04
C ALA A 80 10.67 7.48 -1.41
N GLU A 81 10.92 8.53 -2.18
CA GLU A 81 10.84 9.92 -1.70
C GLU A 81 9.43 10.27 -1.19
N GLY A 82 8.38 9.87 -1.91
CA GLY A 82 7.00 10.05 -1.45
C GLY A 82 6.72 9.30 -0.15
N LEU A 83 7.21 8.07 -0.02
CA LEU A 83 7.08 7.30 1.23
C LEU A 83 7.88 7.92 2.39
N GLU A 84 8.99 8.59 2.12
CA GLU A 84 9.77 9.30 3.14
C GLU A 84 9.02 10.52 3.66
N GLN A 85 8.37 11.28 2.76
CA GLN A 85 7.51 12.43 3.13
C GLN A 85 6.33 11.98 4.03
N ASP A 86 5.72 10.84 3.71
CA ASP A 86 4.65 10.23 4.52
C ASP A 86 5.18 9.30 5.63
N GLY A 87 6.47 9.39 5.96
CA GLY A 87 7.18 8.40 6.78
C GLY A 87 6.55 8.14 8.15
N ASP A 88 6.03 9.17 8.82
CA ASP A 88 5.36 9.02 10.11
C ASP A 88 4.04 8.27 9.99
N ALA A 89 3.25 8.57 8.95
CA ALA A 89 2.01 7.88 8.67
C ALA A 89 2.26 6.41 8.30
N ILE A 90 3.33 6.12 7.54
CA ILE A 90 3.69 4.76 7.13
C ILE A 90 4.25 3.97 8.31
N ARG A 91 5.11 4.56 9.15
CA ARG A 91 5.58 3.93 10.38
C ARG A 91 4.41 3.62 11.32
N ALA A 92 3.51 4.59 11.51
CA ALA A 92 2.30 4.40 12.29
C ALA A 92 1.42 3.29 11.70
N ALA A 93 1.28 3.24 10.38
CA ALA A 93 0.61 2.12 9.71
C ALA A 93 1.32 0.81 10.07
N LEU A 94 2.61 0.64 9.81
CA LEU A 94 3.33 -0.61 10.07
C LEU A 94 3.33 -1.05 11.56
N THR A 95 3.24 -0.14 12.51
CA THR A 95 3.25 -0.47 13.95
C THR A 95 1.87 -0.56 14.60
N SER A 96 0.88 0.16 14.07
CA SER A 96 -0.43 0.29 14.72
C SER A 96 -1.31 -0.93 14.48
N ARG A 97 -1.98 -1.37 15.54
CA ARG A 97 -3.05 -2.37 15.49
C ARG A 97 -4.32 -1.87 14.79
N TRP A 98 -4.47 -0.54 14.66
CA TRP A 98 -5.64 0.09 14.08
C TRP A 98 -5.42 0.34 12.58
N SER A 99 -6.46 0.11 11.78
CA SER A 99 -6.48 0.42 10.36
C SER A 99 -7.36 1.65 10.09
N ASN A 100 -7.03 2.41 9.04
CA ASN A 100 -7.89 3.50 8.55
C ASN A 100 -9.10 3.01 7.75
N ALA A 101 -9.28 1.69 7.61
CA ALA A 101 -10.33 1.10 6.77
C ALA A 101 -11.74 1.58 7.16
N GLN A 102 -12.02 1.74 8.47
CA GLN A 102 -13.31 2.25 8.92
C GLN A 102 -13.53 3.70 8.47
N ALA A 103 -12.52 4.56 8.66
CA ALA A 103 -12.59 5.96 8.24
C ALA A 103 -12.74 6.09 6.73
N GLU A 104 -11.99 5.32 5.96
CA GLU A 104 -12.07 5.24 4.50
C GLU A 104 -13.44 4.76 4.02
N GLY A 105 -14.04 3.78 4.70
CA GLY A 105 -15.40 3.30 4.43
C GLY A 105 -16.44 4.41 4.62
N GLN A 106 -16.36 5.16 5.72
CA GLN A 106 -17.25 6.30 5.96
C GLN A 106 -17.07 7.41 4.92
N LEU A 107 -15.82 7.76 4.59
CA LEU A 107 -15.49 8.71 3.52
C LEU A 107 -16.03 8.26 2.16
N THR A 108 -15.97 6.96 1.88
CA THR A 108 -16.50 6.39 0.63
C THR A 108 -18.03 6.50 0.57
N LYS A 109 -18.74 6.18 1.66
CA LYS A 109 -20.19 6.38 1.77
C LYS A 109 -20.56 7.85 1.58
N PHE A 110 -19.83 8.75 2.22
CA PHE A 110 -20.02 10.20 2.07
C PHE A 110 -19.80 10.67 0.63
N LYS A 111 -18.71 10.24 -0.01
CA LYS A 111 -18.41 10.54 -1.43
C LYS A 111 -19.48 9.98 -2.35
N LEU A 112 -20.02 8.79 -2.08
CA LEU A 112 -21.11 8.18 -2.83
C LEU A 112 -22.38 9.04 -2.75
N LEU A 113 -22.80 9.44 -1.56
CA LEU A 113 -23.96 10.31 -1.37
C LEU A 113 -23.80 11.63 -2.13
N LYS A 114 -22.61 12.25 -2.07
CA LYS A 114 -22.33 13.48 -2.84
C LYS A 114 -22.41 13.25 -4.35
N ARG A 115 -21.92 12.12 -4.86
CA ARG A 115 -21.99 11.75 -6.29
C ARG A 115 -23.42 11.47 -6.75
N GLN A 116 -24.25 10.80 -5.94
CA GLN A 116 -25.67 10.58 -6.22
C GLN A 116 -26.46 11.90 -6.34
N MET A 117 -25.94 12.97 -5.75
CA MET A 117 -26.54 14.31 -5.80
C MET A 117 -25.85 15.23 -6.81
N TYR A 118 -25.15 14.64 -7.79
CA TYR A 118 -24.43 15.34 -8.86
C TYR A 118 -23.44 16.41 -8.35
N GLY A 119 -22.91 16.22 -7.14
CA GLY A 119 -22.00 17.17 -6.49
C GLY A 119 -22.63 18.49 -6.04
N ARG A 120 -23.96 18.68 -6.20
CA ARG A 120 -24.66 19.93 -5.89
C ARG A 120 -25.10 20.05 -4.43
N ALA A 121 -24.99 18.98 -3.64
CA ALA A 121 -25.40 18.99 -2.25
C ALA A 121 -24.41 19.78 -1.37
N GLY A 122 -24.94 20.77 -0.64
CA GLY A 122 -24.21 21.48 0.42
C GLY A 122 -24.00 20.61 1.67
N PHE A 123 -23.17 21.08 2.60
CA PHE A 123 -22.77 20.32 3.78
C PHE A 123 -23.96 19.88 4.65
N ASP A 124 -24.92 20.77 4.92
CA ASP A 124 -26.07 20.46 5.78
C ASP A 124 -26.93 19.33 5.22
N LEU A 125 -27.12 19.32 3.90
CA LEU A 125 -27.89 18.28 3.21
C LEU A 125 -27.15 16.94 3.19
N LEU A 126 -25.83 16.97 2.97
CA LEU A 126 -24.98 15.78 3.04
C LEU A 126 -24.96 15.20 4.47
N ARG A 127 -24.84 16.05 5.49
CA ARG A 127 -24.88 15.65 6.89
C ARG A 127 -26.20 14.98 7.25
N ARG A 128 -27.33 15.61 6.89
CA ARG A 128 -28.68 15.03 7.14
C ARG A 128 -28.82 13.68 6.46
N ARG A 129 -28.43 13.55 5.19
CA ARG A 129 -28.49 12.25 4.49
C ARG A 129 -27.58 11.20 5.11
N MET A 130 -26.37 11.56 5.51
CA MET A 130 -25.45 10.62 6.14
C MET A 130 -26.02 10.07 7.46
N LEU A 131 -26.63 10.93 8.28
CA LEU A 131 -27.27 10.53 9.55
C LEU A 131 -28.54 9.71 9.36
N LEU A 132 -29.33 9.98 8.32
CA LEU A 132 -30.57 9.25 8.02
C LEU A 132 -30.35 7.91 7.32
N THR A 133 -29.17 7.67 6.74
CA THR A 133 -28.81 6.41 6.05
C THR A 133 -28.09 5.44 6.99
N VAL A 134 -28.08 5.68 8.30
CA VAL A 134 -27.54 4.75 9.33
C VAL A 134 -28.63 3.78 9.73
#